data_AF-A0A920BJ73-F1
#
_entry.id   AF-A0A920BJ73-F1
#
_cell.length_a   1.000
_cell.length_b   1.000
_cell.length_c   1.000
_cell.angle_alpha   90.00
_cell.angle_beta   90.00
_cell.angle_gamma   90.00
#
_symmetry.space_group_name_H-M   'P 1'
#
loop_
_entity.id
_entity.type
_entity.pdbx_description
1 polymer ?
#
loop_
_entity_poly.entity_id
_entity_poly.type
_entity_poly.pdbx_seq_one_letter_code
_entity_poly.pdbx_strand_id
1 'polypeptide(L)'
;MVSAVFADDDCYPQALEAAKSYARGPKSLQFIKRVMMDGLALPLDEALKLEAEAFGDCFETEDRLIGVQSFLDHGPGKATFTRK
;
A
#
# COMPACT_ATOMS: atom_id res chain seq x y z
N MET A 1 19.50 -1.90 -9.52
CA MET A 1 18.34 -1.89 -10.44
C MET A 1 17.39 -0.80 -9.99
N VAL A 2 16.85 0.00 -10.92
CA VAL A 2 15.94 1.12 -10.62
C VAL A 2 14.59 0.91 -11.30
N SER A 3 13.52 1.43 -10.70
CA SER A 3 12.15 1.25 -11.22
C SER A 3 11.86 2.07 -12.47
N ALA A 4 12.48 3.24 -12.62
CA ALA A 4 12.33 4.14 -13.77
C ALA A 4 13.55 5.06 -13.91
N VAL A 5 13.75 5.62 -15.11
CA VAL A 5 14.82 6.58 -15.43
C VAL A 5 14.20 7.81 -16.07
N PHE A 6 14.61 9.00 -15.63
CA PHE A 6 14.13 10.28 -16.10
C PHE A 6 15.32 11.21 -16.42
N ALA A 7 15.04 12.34 -17.09
CA ALA A 7 16.01 13.42 -17.18
C ALA A 7 16.33 13.99 -15.78
N ASP A 8 17.48 14.63 -15.63
CA ASP A 8 17.97 15.11 -14.32
C ASP A 8 16.94 16.03 -13.64
N ASP A 9 16.42 17.01 -14.38
CA ASP A 9 15.41 17.98 -13.90
C ASP A 9 14.06 17.35 -13.53
N ASP A 10 13.74 16.19 -14.11
CA ASP A 10 12.47 15.49 -13.89
C ASP A 10 12.55 14.43 -12.78
N CYS A 11 13.75 13.99 -12.40
CA CYS A 11 13.93 12.89 -11.45
C CYS A 11 13.26 13.18 -10.10
N TYR A 12 13.50 14.37 -9.53
CA TYR A 12 12.92 14.75 -8.23
C TYR A 12 11.40 15.01 -8.30
N PRO A 13 10.86 15.78 -9.26
CA PRO A 13 9.42 15.91 -9.44
C PRO A 13 8.69 14.56 -9.55
N GLN A 14 9.21 13.63 -10.34
CA GLN A 14 8.59 12.31 -10.53
C GLN A 14 8.64 11.47 -9.24
N ALA A 15 9.75 11.50 -8.50
CA ALA A 15 9.84 10.83 -7.20
C ALA A 15 8.84 11.41 -6.18
N LEU A 16 8.63 12.73 -6.19
CA LEU A 16 7.68 13.39 -5.31
C LEU A 16 6.23 13.04 -5.66
N GLU A 17 5.88 12.95 -6.94
CA GLU A 17 4.56 12.50 -7.37
C GLU A 17 4.27 11.05 -6.96
N ALA A 18 5.26 10.16 -7.09
CA ALA A 18 5.16 8.80 -6.58
C ALA A 18 4.93 8.78 -5.06
N ALA A 19 5.72 9.53 -4.29
CA ALA A 19 5.56 9.65 -2.84
C ALA A 19 4.17 10.19 -2.43
N LYS A 20 3.65 11.20 -3.13
CA LYS A 20 2.29 11.73 -2.90
C LYS A 20 1.21 10.69 -3.18
N SER A 21 1.41 9.79 -4.15
CA SER A 21 0.46 8.70 -4.41
C SER A 21 0.38 7.74 -3.22
N TYR A 22 1.52 7.34 -2.66
CA TYR A 22 1.57 6.49 -1.47
C TYR A 22 1.06 7.19 -0.22
N ALA A 23 1.31 8.50 -0.09
CA ALA A 23 0.83 9.30 1.04
C ALA A 23 -0.70 9.43 1.06
N ARG A 24 -1.35 9.43 -0.11
CA ARG A 24 -2.82 9.43 -0.26
C ARG A 24 -3.44 8.03 -0.22
N GLY A 25 -2.61 7.00 -0.32
CA GLY A 25 -3.06 5.62 -0.31
C GLY A 25 -3.53 5.14 1.08
N PRO A 26 -4.20 3.98 1.11
CA PRO A 26 -4.74 3.38 2.33
C PRO A 26 -3.67 2.96 3.33
N LYS A 27 -4.07 2.74 4.58
CA LYS A 27 -3.22 2.18 5.65
C LYS A 27 -2.62 0.82 5.29
N SER A 28 -3.27 0.05 4.40
CA SER A 28 -2.77 -1.23 3.89
C SER A 28 -1.34 -1.16 3.33
N LEU A 29 -0.91 -0.01 2.77
CA LEU A 29 0.46 0.18 2.29
C LEU A 29 1.52 0.03 3.40
N GLN A 30 1.18 0.40 4.65
CA GLN A 30 2.09 0.23 5.79
C GLN A 30 2.21 -1.24 6.18
N PHE A 31 1.08 -1.96 6.20
CA PHE A 31 1.05 -3.40 6.46
C PHE A 31 1.83 -4.17 5.40
N ILE A 32 1.62 -3.87 4.11
CA ILE A 32 2.37 -4.47 2.99
C ILE A 32 3.86 -4.26 3.18
N LYS A 33 4.29 -3.01 3.45
CA LYS A 33 5.71 -2.71 3.64
C LYS A 33 6.32 -3.47 4.82
N ARG A 34 5.60 -3.56 5.96
CA ARG A 34 6.02 -4.33 7.14
C ARG A 34 6.22 -5.79 6.78
N VAL A 35 5.17 -6.43 6.24
CA VAL A 35 5.18 -7.87 5.94
C VAL A 35 6.22 -8.23 4.88
N MET A 36 6.40 -7.40 3.85
CA MET A 36 7.46 -7.62 2.86
C MET A 36 8.86 -7.57 3.49
N MET A 37 9.11 -6.65 4.42
CA MET A 37 10.43 -6.50 5.05
C MET A 37 10.69 -7.62 6.06
N ASP A 38 9.71 -7.91 6.90
CA ASP A 38 9.83 -8.90 7.98
C ASP A 38 9.77 -10.33 7.43
N GLY A 39 9.00 -10.56 6.36
CA GLY A 39 8.84 -11.87 5.72
C GLY A 39 9.97 -12.26 4.76
N LEU A 40 10.77 -11.30 4.26
CA LEU A 40 11.80 -11.56 3.25
C LEU A 40 12.85 -12.61 3.69
N ALA A 41 13.14 -12.67 4.99
CA ALA A 41 14.13 -13.58 5.56
C ALA A 41 13.52 -14.88 6.11
N LEU A 42 12.19 -15.03 6.06
CA LEU A 42 11.49 -16.18 6.65
C LEU A 42 11.31 -17.32 5.63
N PRO A 43 11.19 -18.57 6.11
CA PRO A 43 10.63 -19.65 5.31
C PRO A 43 9.22 -19.29 4.81
N LEU A 44 8.85 -19.82 3.64
CA LEU A 44 7.58 -19.49 2.99
C LEU A 44 6.36 -19.73 3.89
N ASP A 45 6.34 -20.82 4.66
CA ASP A 45 5.20 -21.15 5.52
C ASP A 45 5.05 -20.19 6.71
N GLU A 46 6.14 -19.61 7.19
CA GLU A 46 6.12 -18.57 8.23
C GLU A 46 5.72 -17.21 7.63
N ALA A 47 6.26 -16.86 6.45
CA ALA A 47 5.90 -15.64 5.74
C ALA A 47 4.39 -15.59 5.41
N LEU A 48 3.80 -16.73 4.99
CA LEU A 48 2.36 -16.83 4.72
C LEU A 48 1.50 -16.63 5.98
N LYS A 49 1.96 -17.07 7.16
CA LYS A 49 1.25 -16.82 8.43
C LYS A 49 1.29 -15.33 8.78
N LEU A 50 2.45 -14.71 8.63
CA LEU A 50 2.63 -13.26 8.82
C LEU A 50 1.72 -12.44 7.88
N GLU A 51 1.62 -12.83 6.61
CA GLU A 51 0.69 -12.23 5.65
C GLU A 51 -0.78 -12.39 6.06
N ALA A 52 -1.17 -13.58 6.50
CA ALA A 52 -2.54 -13.85 6.93
C ALA A 52 -2.95 -13.01 8.16
N GLU A 53 -2.06 -12.86 9.14
CA GLU A 53 -2.27 -12.00 10.31
C GLU A 53 -2.42 -10.53 9.90
N ALA A 54 -1.50 -10.01 9.09
CA ALA A 54 -1.56 -8.64 8.61
C ALA A 54 -2.77 -8.36 7.71
N PHE A 55 -3.27 -9.37 6.99
CA PHE A 55 -4.51 -9.28 6.24
C PHE A 55 -5.72 -9.12 7.18
N GLY A 56 -5.75 -9.86 8.29
CA GLY A 56 -6.71 -9.66 9.38
C GLY A 56 -6.68 -8.24 9.92
N ASP A 57 -5.50 -7.76 10.34
CA ASP A 57 -5.29 -6.38 10.82
C ASP A 57 -5.80 -5.34 9.81
N CYS A 58 -5.51 -5.55 8.52
CA CYS A 58 -5.94 -4.66 7.45
C CYS A 58 -7.47 -4.62 7.32
N PHE A 59 -8.15 -5.74 7.54
CA PHE A 59 -9.62 -5.82 7.46
C PHE A 59 -10.34 -5.08 8.58
N GLU A 60 -9.67 -4.85 9.71
CA GLU A 60 -10.20 -4.08 10.83
C GLU A 60 -10.10 -2.56 10.62
N THR A 61 -9.37 -2.10 9.60
CA THR A 61 -9.20 -0.66 9.32
C THR A 61 -10.44 0.00 8.72
N GLU A 62 -10.61 1.29 9.00
CA GLU A 62 -11.66 2.12 8.39
C GLU A 62 -11.44 2.27 6.87
N ASP A 63 -10.18 2.36 6.45
CA ASP A 63 -9.80 2.44 5.03
C ASP A 63 -10.31 1.25 4.21
N ARG A 64 -10.42 0.06 4.82
CA ARG A 64 -10.97 -1.12 4.17
C ARG A 64 -12.50 -1.02 3.99
N LEU A 65 -13.23 -0.31 4.86
CA LEU A 65 -14.65 0.03 4.61
C LEU A 65 -14.77 1.03 3.47
N ILE A 66 -14.02 2.13 3.54
CA ILE A 66 -14.05 3.22 2.56
C ILE A 66 -13.74 2.69 1.16
N GLY A 67 -12.68 1.86 1.04
CA GLY A 67 -12.28 1.28 -0.25
C GLY A 67 -13.36 0.41 -0.88
N VAL A 68 -13.96 -0.48 -0.09
CA VAL A 68 -15.03 -1.38 -0.57
C VAL A 68 -16.29 -0.60 -0.94
N GLN A 69 -16.74 0.30 -0.07
CA GLN A 69 -17.94 1.10 -0.30
C GLN A 69 -17.78 1.99 -1.54
N SER A 70 -16.67 2.74 -1.62
CA SER A 70 -16.40 3.59 -2.79
C SER A 70 -16.27 2.79 -4.08
N PHE A 71 -15.75 1.56 -4.04
CA PHE A 71 -15.67 0.72 -5.22
C PHE A 71 -17.06 0.33 -5.73
N LEU A 72 -17.96 -0.04 -4.82
CA LEU A 72 -19.35 -0.39 -5.15
C LEU A 72 -20.13 0.82 -5.69
N ASP A 73 -19.95 2.00 -5.09
CA ASP A 73 -20.75 3.19 -5.43
C ASP A 73 -20.21 3.97 -6.64
N HIS A 74 -18.88 4.01 -6.80
CA HIS A 74 -18.21 4.93 -7.73
C HIS A 74 -17.20 4.24 -8.66
N GLY A 75 -16.98 2.93 -8.48
CA GLY A 75 -15.98 2.19 -9.22
C GLY A 75 -14.54 2.40 -8.71
N PRO A 76 -13.55 1.86 -9.43
CA PRO A 76 -12.17 1.80 -8.96
C PRO A 76 -11.50 3.18 -8.88
N GLY A 77 -10.64 3.35 -7.86
CA GLY A 77 -9.74 4.51 -7.74
C GLY A 77 -10.40 5.82 -7.31
N LYS A 78 -11.65 5.78 -6.80
CA LYS A 78 -12.39 6.98 -6.35
C LYS A 78 -12.37 7.18 -4.82
N ALA A 79 -11.87 6.21 -4.07
CA ALA A 79 -11.81 6.25 -2.62
C ALA A 79 -10.85 7.33 -2.11
N THR A 80 -11.20 7.98 -1.00
CA THR A 80 -10.34 8.89 -0.25
C THR A 80 -10.06 8.31 1.13
N PHE A 81 -8.82 7.89 1.36
CA PHE A 81 -8.43 7.17 2.57
C PHE A 81 -8.02 8.10 3.71
N THR A 82 -8.28 7.69 4.96
CA THR A 82 -7.97 8.44 6.18
C THR A 82 -6.69 7.96 6.86
N ARG A 83 -6.17 6.79 6.45
CA ARG A 83 -4.94 6.16 6.98
C ARG A 83 -5.07 5.74 8.44
N LYS A 84 -6.29 5.47 8.90
CA LYS A 84 -6.61 5.03 10.26
C LYS A 84 -6.85 3.54 10.37
#